data_AF-A0A6P0U3P0-F1
#
_entry.id   AF-A0A6P0U3P0-F1
#
_cell.length_a   1.000
_cell.length_b   1.000
_cell.length_c   1.000
_cell.angle_alpha   90.00
_cell.angle_beta   90.00
_cell.angle_gamma   90.00
#
_symmetry.space_group_name_H-M   'P 1'
#
loop_
_entity.id
_entity.type
_entity.pdbx_description
1 polymer ?
#
loop_
_entity_poly.entity_id
_entity_poly.type
_entity_poly.pdbx_seq_one_letter_code
_entity_poly.pdbx_strand_id
1 'polypeptide(L)'
;FNNGLTLLSITAEQLLQTIEHGVAATAPGATPGQFPQVGSVKFSFDATRPANNRVLSLVVVDNQDKVIDVVAKNGELVGDPSRTFRTVTLTYLADGGDDYPFPGFLEANPTLVDRIDLLGEPDLDGDGIFDIEEDVNKNGVKDEAIAEPFEGVANFAPFGSEQDALAEYFHQVFPTADRAFDRADTEPEFDERIQNLAFREDTINN
;
A
#
# COMPACT_ATOMS: atom_id res chain seq x y z
N PHE A 1 0.95 15.40 9.05
CA PHE A 1 0.35 14.06 9.00
C PHE A 1 -1.13 14.23 8.70
N ASN A 2 -1.53 13.73 7.54
CA ASN A 2 -2.89 13.51 6.99
C ASN A 2 -2.69 13.32 5.47
N ASN A 3 -1.93 12.30 5.09
CA ASN A 3 -1.57 12.08 3.69
C ASN A 3 -2.81 11.82 2.83
N GLY A 4 -2.74 12.20 1.57
CA GLY A 4 -3.74 11.78 0.58
C GLY A 4 -3.65 10.27 0.36
N LEU A 5 -4.77 9.66 0.00
CA LEU A 5 -4.79 8.34 -0.60
C LEU A 5 -4.62 8.48 -2.11
N THR A 6 -3.89 7.55 -2.70
CA THR A 6 -3.68 7.50 -4.14
C THR A 6 -3.83 6.07 -4.64
N LEU A 7 -4.36 5.96 -5.85
CA LEU A 7 -4.48 4.71 -6.57
C LEU A 7 -3.36 4.61 -7.60
N LEU A 8 -2.76 3.44 -7.74
CA LEU A 8 -1.72 3.19 -8.74
C LEU A 8 -1.78 1.74 -9.22
N SER A 9 -1.53 1.53 -10.50
CA SER A 9 -1.39 0.23 -11.13
C SER A 9 0.09 -0.17 -11.13
N ILE A 10 0.40 -1.34 -10.57
CA ILE A 10 1.77 -1.88 -10.58
C ILE A 10 1.78 -3.28 -11.17
N THR A 11 2.88 -3.65 -11.80
CA THR A 11 3.07 -5.02 -12.32
C THR A 11 3.32 -6.01 -11.18
N ALA A 12 3.25 -7.31 -11.46
CA ALA A 12 3.62 -8.36 -10.51
C ALA A 12 5.09 -8.25 -10.05
N GLU A 13 6.00 -7.90 -10.97
CA GLU A 13 7.40 -7.64 -10.65
C GLU A 13 7.54 -6.44 -9.70
N GLN A 14 6.84 -5.34 -9.99
CA GLN A 14 6.83 -4.14 -9.16
C GLN A 14 6.20 -4.39 -7.80
N LEU A 15 5.13 -5.19 -7.71
CA LEU A 15 4.52 -5.59 -6.44
C LEU A 15 5.50 -6.39 -5.58
N LEU A 16 6.22 -7.36 -6.15
CA LEU A 16 7.25 -8.09 -5.42
C LEU A 16 8.36 -7.14 -4.94
N GLN A 17 8.83 -6.24 -5.81
CA GLN A 17 9.83 -5.24 -5.46
C GLN A 17 9.39 -4.31 -4.31
N THR A 18 8.13 -3.87 -4.31
CA THR A 18 7.54 -3.04 -3.25
C THR A 18 7.52 -3.78 -1.90
N ILE A 19 7.14 -5.06 -1.88
CA ILE A 19 7.11 -5.86 -0.64
C ILE A 19 8.52 -6.19 -0.16
N GLU A 20 9.44 -6.52 -1.08
CA GLU A 20 10.86 -6.72 -0.78
C GLU A 20 11.47 -5.48 -0.11
N HIS A 21 11.21 -4.29 -0.66
CA HIS A 21 11.61 -3.03 -0.05
C HIS A 21 11.05 -2.90 1.36
N GLY A 22 9.75 -3.14 1.55
CA GLY A 22 9.10 -2.99 2.85
C GLY A 22 9.74 -3.83 3.96
N VAL A 23 10.31 -5.00 3.65
CA VAL A 23 10.99 -5.85 4.64
C VAL A 23 12.52 -5.75 4.63
N ALA A 24 13.12 -4.99 3.71
CA ALA A 24 14.57 -4.93 3.49
C ALA A 24 15.37 -4.48 4.73
N ALA A 25 14.83 -3.56 5.53
CA ALA A 25 15.49 -3.06 6.74
C ALA A 25 15.16 -3.85 8.02
N THR A 26 14.36 -4.93 7.93
CA THR A 26 13.99 -5.75 9.09
C THR A 26 15.25 -6.36 9.73
N ALA A 27 15.43 -6.12 11.03
CA ALA A 27 16.51 -6.67 11.84
C ALA A 27 16.08 -6.73 13.31
N PRO A 28 16.70 -7.58 14.15
CA PRO A 28 16.36 -7.67 15.58
C PRO A 28 16.44 -6.30 16.27
N GLY A 29 15.34 -5.88 16.89
CA GLY A 29 15.23 -4.61 17.62
C GLY A 29 15.11 -3.35 16.73
N ALA A 30 15.12 -3.49 15.40
CA ALA A 30 14.90 -2.38 14.49
C ALA A 30 13.39 -2.15 14.27
N THR A 31 12.99 -0.89 14.21
CA THR A 31 11.62 -0.46 13.90
C THR A 31 11.62 0.47 12.67
N PRO A 32 11.98 -0.04 11.48
CA PRO A 32 12.08 0.79 10.28
C PRO A 32 10.71 1.28 9.84
N GLY A 33 10.62 2.55 9.41
CA GLY A 33 9.36 3.16 8.92
C GLY A 33 8.78 2.44 7.70
N GLN A 34 9.64 1.87 6.87
CA GLN A 34 9.24 1.18 5.63
C GLN A 34 8.50 -0.16 5.85
N PHE A 35 8.37 -0.67 7.08
CA PHE A 35 7.70 -1.95 7.29
C PHE A 35 6.20 -1.82 6.99
N PRO A 36 5.64 -2.60 6.05
CA PRO A 36 4.30 -2.34 5.54
C PRO A 36 3.21 -2.96 6.42
N GLN A 37 2.13 -2.22 6.61
CA GLN A 37 0.82 -2.81 6.87
C GLN A 37 0.15 -3.10 5.53
N VAL A 38 -0.56 -4.22 5.40
CA VAL A 38 -1.09 -4.67 4.10
C VAL A 38 -2.53 -5.15 4.16
N GLY A 39 -3.27 -4.89 3.08
CA GLY A 39 -4.60 -5.44 2.80
C GLY A 39 -4.58 -6.25 1.50
N SER A 40 -5.41 -7.29 1.43
CA SER A 40 -5.60 -8.13 0.22
C SER A 40 -4.34 -8.82 -0.34
N VAL A 41 -3.24 -8.84 0.42
CA VAL A 41 -2.07 -9.68 0.17
C VAL A 41 -1.70 -10.47 1.41
N LYS A 42 -1.02 -11.59 1.21
CA LYS A 42 -0.31 -12.33 2.26
C LYS A 42 1.10 -12.62 1.75
N PHE A 43 2.11 -12.48 2.60
CA PHE A 43 3.48 -12.82 2.22
C PHE A 43 4.30 -13.38 3.38
N SER A 44 5.32 -14.16 3.04
CA SER A 44 6.32 -14.67 3.97
C SER A 44 7.69 -14.10 3.62
N PHE A 45 8.53 -13.91 4.62
CA PHE A 45 9.89 -13.43 4.40
C PHE A 45 10.89 -13.94 5.43
N ASP A 46 12.14 -14.07 5.02
CA ASP A 46 13.29 -14.41 5.85
C ASP A 46 14.25 -13.22 5.93
N ALA A 47 14.26 -12.53 7.07
CA ALA A 47 15.10 -11.36 7.32
C ALA A 47 16.61 -11.68 7.38
N THR A 48 17.00 -12.95 7.45
CA THR A 48 18.42 -13.36 7.42
C THR A 48 18.99 -13.38 6.00
N ARG A 49 18.13 -13.38 4.98
CA ARG A 49 18.54 -13.29 3.58
C ARG A 49 18.96 -11.86 3.20
N PRO A 50 19.79 -11.71 2.14
CA PRO A 50 20.14 -10.39 1.61
C PRO A 50 18.88 -9.55 1.32
N ALA A 51 18.96 -8.25 1.59
CA ALA A 51 17.89 -7.31 1.22
C ALA A 51 17.55 -7.44 -0.27
N ASN A 52 16.27 -7.26 -0.61
CA ASN A 52 15.69 -7.49 -1.94
C ASN A 52 15.68 -8.96 -2.42
N ASN A 53 15.89 -9.90 -1.50
CA ASN A 53 15.73 -11.34 -1.72
C ASN A 53 15.25 -12.03 -0.43
N ARG A 54 14.32 -11.39 0.29
CA ARG A 54 13.80 -11.84 1.58
C ARG A 54 12.44 -12.49 1.45
N VAL A 55 11.61 -12.07 0.52
CA VAL A 55 10.24 -12.58 0.34
C VAL A 55 10.29 -13.97 -0.28
N LEU A 56 9.63 -14.96 0.33
CA LEU A 56 9.59 -16.33 -0.20
C LEU A 56 8.24 -16.69 -0.81
N SER A 57 7.16 -16.20 -0.21
CA SER A 57 5.79 -16.36 -0.69
C SER A 57 5.14 -14.99 -0.76
N LEU A 58 4.41 -14.71 -1.85
CA LEU A 58 3.58 -13.53 -1.99
C LEU A 58 2.35 -13.88 -2.81
N VAL A 59 1.17 -13.67 -2.24
CA VAL A 59 -0.13 -13.94 -2.88
C VAL A 59 -1.06 -12.76 -2.73
N VAL A 60 -1.92 -12.57 -3.71
CA VAL A 60 -3.09 -11.67 -3.63
C VAL A 60 -4.30 -12.51 -3.25
N VAL A 61 -5.09 -12.00 -2.31
CA VAL A 61 -6.30 -12.67 -1.79
C VAL A 61 -7.54 -11.79 -1.99
N ASP A 62 -8.69 -12.42 -2.09
CA ASP A 62 -9.98 -11.71 -2.06
C ASP A 62 -10.42 -11.36 -0.62
N ASN A 63 -11.62 -10.78 -0.48
CA ASN A 63 -12.18 -10.38 0.81
C ASN A 63 -12.58 -11.57 1.73
N GLN A 64 -12.45 -12.81 1.25
CA GLN A 64 -12.65 -14.04 2.01
C GLN A 64 -11.33 -14.77 2.27
N ASP A 65 -10.18 -14.09 2.09
CA ASP A 65 -8.83 -14.63 2.22
C ASP A 65 -8.51 -15.79 1.24
N LYS A 66 -9.30 -15.96 0.18
CA LYS A 66 -9.00 -16.94 -0.86
C LYS A 66 -7.95 -16.38 -1.79
N VAL A 67 -6.92 -17.17 -2.08
CA VAL A 67 -5.87 -16.83 -3.06
C VAL A 67 -6.49 -16.68 -4.46
N ILE A 68 -6.25 -15.52 -5.06
CA ILE A 68 -6.68 -15.19 -6.43
C ILE A 68 -5.50 -14.97 -7.39
N ASP A 69 -4.31 -14.69 -6.87
CA ASP A 69 -3.07 -14.64 -7.65
C ASP A 69 -1.87 -15.07 -6.78
N VAL A 70 -0.94 -15.83 -7.38
CA VAL A 70 0.35 -16.17 -6.77
C VAL A 70 1.43 -15.34 -7.45
N VAL A 71 1.99 -14.37 -6.74
CA VAL A 71 2.99 -13.43 -7.24
C VAL A 71 4.40 -14.00 -7.11
N ALA A 72 4.71 -14.59 -5.95
CA ALA A 72 5.99 -15.24 -5.72
C ALA A 72 5.82 -16.57 -4.97
N LYS A 73 6.67 -17.54 -5.32
CA LYS A 73 6.78 -18.84 -4.65
C LYS A 73 8.24 -19.27 -4.61
N ASN A 74 8.70 -19.70 -3.43
CA ASN A 74 10.09 -20.07 -3.15
C ASN A 74 11.10 -18.95 -3.44
N GLY A 75 10.68 -17.68 -3.30
CA GLY A 75 11.49 -16.50 -3.57
C GLY A 75 11.61 -16.13 -5.05
N GLU A 76 10.87 -16.79 -5.93
CA GLU A 76 10.87 -16.53 -7.37
C GLU A 76 9.50 -16.01 -7.80
N LEU A 77 9.49 -15.07 -8.75
CA LEU A 77 8.27 -14.56 -9.35
C LEU A 77 7.54 -15.68 -10.12
N VAL A 78 6.22 -15.71 -10.00
CA VAL A 78 5.34 -16.67 -10.68
C VAL A 78 4.46 -15.95 -11.69
N GLY A 79 4.28 -16.56 -12.86
CA GLY A 79 3.40 -16.06 -13.92
C GLY A 79 4.02 -14.96 -14.79
N ASP A 80 3.17 -14.18 -15.44
CA ASP A 80 3.57 -13.05 -16.28
C ASP A 80 4.03 -11.87 -15.40
N PRO A 81 5.30 -11.46 -15.42
CA PRO A 81 5.79 -10.36 -14.58
C PRO A 81 5.11 -9.02 -14.87
N SER A 82 4.51 -8.86 -16.06
CA SER A 82 3.87 -7.62 -16.51
C SER A 82 2.38 -7.51 -16.19
N ARG A 83 1.74 -8.59 -15.70
CA ARG A 83 0.33 -8.52 -15.25
C ARG A 83 0.19 -7.51 -14.13
N THR A 84 -0.91 -6.78 -14.10
CA THR A 84 -1.07 -5.60 -13.25
C THR A 84 -2.03 -5.82 -12.09
N PHE A 85 -1.79 -5.08 -11.01
CA PHE A 85 -2.63 -4.98 -9.83
C PHE A 85 -2.91 -3.51 -9.52
N ARG A 86 -4.18 -3.19 -9.23
CA ARG A 86 -4.55 -1.87 -8.74
C ARG A 86 -4.35 -1.82 -7.23
N THR A 87 -3.54 -0.87 -6.78
CA THR A 87 -3.14 -0.68 -5.39
C THR A 87 -3.63 0.68 -4.90
N VAL A 88 -3.96 0.77 -3.62
CA VAL A 88 -4.14 2.04 -2.91
C VAL A 88 -3.01 2.19 -1.90
N THR A 89 -2.44 3.39 -1.79
CA THR A 89 -1.40 3.71 -0.81
C THR A 89 -1.47 5.19 -0.42
N LEU A 90 -0.60 5.63 0.48
CA LEU A 90 -0.43 7.03 0.84
C LEU A 90 0.35 7.77 -0.26
N THR A 91 -0.02 9.02 -0.55
CA THR A 91 0.77 9.89 -1.44
C THR A 91 2.22 9.99 -0.97
N TYR A 92 2.46 10.08 0.35
CA TYR A 92 3.80 10.03 0.93
C TYR A 92 4.65 8.87 0.41
N LEU A 93 4.12 7.65 0.36
CA LEU A 93 4.87 6.49 -0.15
C LEU A 93 4.98 6.53 -1.68
N ALA A 94 3.89 6.91 -2.37
CA ALA A 94 3.88 7.04 -3.83
C ALA A 94 4.91 8.07 -4.35
N ASP A 95 5.17 9.11 -3.56
CA ASP A 95 6.16 10.16 -3.82
C ASP A 95 7.59 9.77 -3.42
N GLY A 96 7.80 8.54 -2.92
CA GLY A 96 9.11 8.02 -2.54
C GLY A 96 9.46 8.16 -1.05
N GLY A 97 8.48 8.48 -0.20
CA GLY A 97 8.61 8.40 1.24
C GLY A 97 9.07 7.01 1.70
N ASP A 98 9.88 6.97 2.76
CA ASP A 98 10.57 5.77 3.25
C ASP A 98 11.29 4.97 2.14
N ASP A 99 11.80 5.67 1.11
CA ASP A 99 12.51 5.13 -0.05
C ASP A 99 11.71 4.11 -0.90
N TYR A 100 10.38 4.16 -0.84
CA TYR A 100 9.54 3.28 -1.66
C TYR A 100 9.74 3.50 -3.17
N PRO A 101 9.71 2.44 -4.00
CA PRO A 101 10.16 2.50 -5.40
C PRO A 101 9.16 3.11 -6.39
N PHE A 102 8.00 3.59 -5.93
CA PHE A 102 6.92 4.08 -6.80
C PHE A 102 7.33 5.20 -7.77
N PRO A 103 8.18 6.19 -7.40
CA PRO A 103 8.65 7.19 -8.35
C PRO A 103 9.38 6.58 -9.55
N GLY A 104 10.16 5.52 -9.33
CA GLY A 104 10.86 4.82 -10.41
C GLY A 104 9.89 4.10 -11.35
N PHE A 105 8.77 3.58 -10.83
CA PHE A 105 7.73 2.96 -11.65
C PHE A 105 7.01 4.01 -12.50
N LEU A 106 6.70 5.14 -11.90
CA LEU A 106 6.04 6.27 -12.56
C LEU A 106 6.90 6.83 -13.70
N GLU A 107 8.20 7.04 -13.44
CA GLU A 107 9.15 7.50 -14.44
C GLU A 107 9.33 6.52 -15.59
N ALA A 108 9.31 5.22 -15.31
CA ALA A 108 9.48 4.19 -16.32
C ALA A 108 8.27 4.11 -17.27
N ASN A 109 7.04 4.22 -16.74
CA ASN A 109 5.82 4.12 -17.54
C ASN A 109 4.61 4.78 -16.85
N PRO A 110 4.41 6.11 -16.98
CA PRO A 110 3.32 6.81 -16.30
C PRO A 110 1.94 6.35 -16.79
N THR A 111 1.81 5.97 -18.07
CA THR A 111 0.56 5.41 -18.61
C THR A 111 0.17 4.07 -17.97
N LEU A 112 1.15 3.21 -17.66
CA LEU A 112 0.86 1.95 -16.95
C LEU A 112 0.51 2.20 -15.50
N VAL A 113 1.24 3.10 -14.83
CA VAL A 113 1.02 3.40 -13.42
C VAL A 113 -0.36 4.01 -13.22
N ASP A 114 -0.82 4.85 -14.14
CA ASP A 114 -2.20 5.37 -14.13
C ASP A 114 -2.59 5.87 -12.74
N ARG A 115 -1.69 6.66 -12.14
CA ARG A 115 -1.81 7.16 -10.78
C ARG A 115 -2.97 8.16 -10.72
N ILE A 116 -3.80 8.04 -9.68
CA ILE A 116 -4.93 8.93 -9.41
C ILE A 116 -4.87 9.34 -7.94
N ASP A 117 -4.65 10.64 -7.70
CA ASP A 117 -4.60 11.20 -6.35
C ASP A 117 -6.00 11.62 -5.91
N LEU A 118 -6.50 11.03 -4.81
CA LEU A 118 -7.90 11.20 -4.42
C LEU A 118 -8.22 12.63 -3.91
N LEU A 119 -7.20 13.33 -3.40
CA LEU A 119 -7.32 14.74 -3.03
C LEU A 119 -7.18 15.70 -4.22
N GLY A 120 -6.95 15.17 -5.42
CA GLY A 120 -6.61 15.94 -6.60
C GLY A 120 -5.24 16.58 -6.53
N GLU A 121 -4.87 17.24 -7.61
CA GLU A 121 -3.63 18.00 -7.73
C GLU A 121 -3.84 19.45 -7.30
N PRO A 122 -2.96 20.00 -6.44
CA PRO A 122 -3.11 21.35 -5.94
C PRO A 122 -2.89 22.36 -7.07
N ASP A 123 -3.66 23.45 -7.04
CA ASP A 123 -3.32 24.69 -7.73
C ASP A 123 -2.37 25.48 -6.82
N LEU A 124 -1.07 25.36 -7.08
CA LEU A 124 0.00 25.83 -6.19
C LEU A 124 0.15 27.36 -6.23
N ASP A 125 -0.14 27.99 -7.37
CA ASP A 125 0.00 29.43 -7.56
C ASP A 125 -1.34 30.19 -7.57
N GLY A 126 -2.46 29.46 -7.66
CA GLY A 126 -3.82 29.97 -7.56
C GLY A 126 -4.31 30.65 -8.84
N ASP A 127 -3.67 30.41 -9.99
CA ASP A 127 -4.03 31.05 -11.24
C ASP A 127 -5.11 30.27 -12.04
N GLY A 128 -5.42 29.04 -11.60
CA GLY A 128 -6.41 28.15 -12.21
C GLY A 128 -5.95 27.48 -13.51
N ILE A 129 -4.68 27.58 -13.85
CA ILE A 129 -4.00 26.88 -14.95
C ILE A 129 -3.32 25.66 -14.34
N PHE A 130 -3.38 24.52 -15.04
CA PHE A 130 -2.66 23.33 -14.62
C PHE A 130 -1.24 23.37 -15.18
N ASP A 131 -0.28 23.52 -14.28
CA ASP A 131 1.14 23.59 -14.61
C ASP A 131 1.82 22.23 -14.54
N ILE A 132 2.97 22.11 -15.23
CA ILE A 132 3.74 20.84 -15.24
C ILE A 132 4.33 20.52 -13.87
N GLU A 133 4.53 21.53 -13.03
CA GLU A 133 4.97 21.39 -11.64
C GLU A 133 3.85 20.86 -10.71
N GLU A 134 2.59 20.94 -11.15
CA GLU A 134 1.41 20.47 -10.41
C GLU A 134 1.00 19.05 -10.79
N ASP A 135 1.49 18.56 -11.95
CA ASP A 135 1.33 17.20 -12.46
C ASP A 135 2.20 16.19 -11.68
N VAL A 136 1.86 15.98 -10.41
CA VAL A 136 2.61 15.11 -9.48
C VAL A 136 2.61 13.65 -9.95
N ASN A 137 1.58 13.24 -10.68
CA ASN A 137 1.46 11.91 -11.25
C ASN A 137 2.05 11.81 -12.69
N LYS A 138 2.51 12.91 -13.28
CA LYS A 138 3.16 12.99 -14.61
C LYS A 138 2.30 12.42 -15.74
N ASN A 139 0.97 12.43 -15.63
CA ASN A 139 0.07 11.88 -16.63
C ASN A 139 -0.43 12.97 -17.62
N GLY A 140 -0.12 14.24 -17.37
CA GLY A 140 -0.49 15.39 -18.18
C GLY A 140 -1.97 15.80 -18.06
N VAL A 141 -2.69 15.29 -17.07
CA VAL A 141 -4.11 15.50 -16.80
C VAL A 141 -4.30 15.84 -15.34
N LYS A 142 -4.87 17.01 -15.07
CA LYS A 142 -5.20 17.43 -13.70
C LYS A 142 -6.16 16.44 -13.05
N ASP A 143 -5.74 15.85 -11.94
CA ASP A 143 -6.64 15.10 -11.06
C ASP A 143 -7.51 16.09 -10.27
N GLU A 144 -8.83 15.96 -10.40
CA GLU A 144 -9.76 16.67 -9.53
C GLU A 144 -9.95 15.91 -8.21
N ALA A 145 -10.08 16.64 -7.11
CA ALA A 145 -10.44 16.05 -5.82
C ALA A 145 -11.73 15.25 -5.99
N ILE A 146 -11.74 14.01 -5.50
CA ILE A 146 -12.94 13.18 -5.62
C ILE A 146 -14.07 13.79 -4.81
N ALA A 147 -15.25 13.91 -5.42
CA ALA A 147 -16.42 14.36 -4.70
C ALA A 147 -16.81 13.32 -3.65
N GLU A 148 -17.13 13.77 -2.44
CA GLU A 148 -17.74 12.95 -1.38
C GLU A 148 -19.02 12.29 -1.92
N PRO A 149 -19.00 10.96 -2.21
CA PRO A 149 -20.14 10.31 -2.84
C PRO A 149 -21.25 10.00 -1.81
N PHE A 150 -20.97 10.21 -0.53
CA PHE A 150 -21.86 10.07 0.60
C PHE A 150 -21.51 11.09 1.67
N GLU A 151 -22.47 11.48 2.49
CA GLU A 151 -22.19 12.25 3.71
C GLU A 151 -21.41 11.36 4.68
N GLY A 152 -20.11 11.61 4.80
CA GLY A 152 -19.25 11.01 5.84
C GLY A 152 -19.69 11.43 7.24
N VAL A 153 -19.36 10.61 8.24
CA VAL A 153 -19.60 10.92 9.66
C VAL A 153 -18.51 11.84 10.21
N ALA A 154 -17.27 11.68 9.76
CA ALA A 154 -16.12 12.49 10.11
C ALA A 154 -15.95 13.63 9.10
N ASN A 155 -15.70 14.85 9.59
CA ASN A 155 -15.54 16.04 8.75
C ASN A 155 -14.34 16.92 9.14
N PHE A 156 -13.44 16.37 9.95
CA PHE A 156 -12.24 17.10 10.42
C PHE A 156 -11.06 16.98 9.44
N ALA A 157 -11.16 16.08 8.47
CA ALA A 157 -10.17 15.84 7.42
C ALA A 157 -10.89 15.79 6.05
N PRO A 158 -10.22 16.18 4.96
CA PRO A 158 -10.81 16.09 3.62
C PRO A 158 -11.02 14.64 3.18
N PHE A 159 -12.12 14.39 2.47
CA PHE A 159 -12.40 13.09 1.87
C PHE A 159 -11.30 12.65 0.89
N GLY A 160 -10.91 11.38 0.96
CA GLY A 160 -9.76 10.86 0.21
C GLY A 160 -8.42 11.00 0.94
N SER A 161 -8.40 11.43 2.20
CA SER A 161 -7.21 11.42 3.06
C SER A 161 -7.18 10.22 4.02
N GLU A 162 -5.99 9.90 4.54
CA GLU A 162 -5.79 8.76 5.46
C GLU A 162 -6.59 8.90 6.77
N GLN A 163 -6.70 10.11 7.33
CA GLN A 163 -7.40 10.32 8.60
C GLN A 163 -8.91 10.31 8.43
N ASP A 164 -9.42 10.83 7.31
CA ASP A 164 -10.83 10.73 6.96
C ASP A 164 -11.23 9.25 6.81
N ALA A 165 -10.52 8.50 5.97
CA ALA A 165 -10.80 7.08 5.74
C ALA A 165 -10.74 6.24 7.03
N LEU A 166 -9.76 6.49 7.91
CA LEU A 166 -9.65 5.80 9.19
C LEU A 166 -10.79 6.18 10.15
N ALA A 167 -11.17 7.46 10.19
CA ALA A 167 -12.26 7.93 11.04
C ALA A 167 -13.60 7.36 10.61
N GLU A 168 -13.88 7.34 9.30
CA GLU A 168 -15.07 6.70 8.74
C GLU A 168 -15.11 5.20 9.09
N TYR A 169 -13.98 4.50 8.96
CA TYR A 169 -13.89 3.10 9.37
C TYR A 169 -14.21 2.89 10.86
N PHE A 170 -13.68 3.75 11.75
CA PHE A 170 -14.00 3.69 13.17
C PHE A 170 -15.47 3.98 13.46
N HIS A 171 -16.06 4.97 12.80
CA HIS A 171 -17.49 5.24 12.91
C HIS A 171 -18.35 4.07 12.42
N GLN A 172 -17.93 3.36 11.38
CA GLN A 172 -18.67 2.23 10.84
C GLN A 172 -18.52 0.96 11.70
N VAL A 173 -17.31 0.66 12.17
CA VAL A 173 -16.97 -0.66 12.76
C VAL A 173 -16.92 -0.62 14.29
N PHE A 174 -16.46 0.49 14.87
CA PHE A 174 -16.27 0.70 16.31
C PHE A 174 -16.97 1.98 16.82
N PRO A 175 -18.29 2.16 16.58
CA PRO A 175 -19.00 3.43 16.77
C PRO A 175 -19.14 3.89 18.23
N THR A 176 -18.93 3.00 19.19
CA THR A 176 -19.26 3.22 20.60
C THR A 176 -18.19 2.62 21.50
N ALA A 177 -18.11 3.07 22.75
CA ALA A 177 -17.10 2.60 23.70
C ALA A 177 -17.20 1.08 23.98
N ASP A 178 -18.41 0.52 24.03
CA ASP A 178 -18.66 -0.92 24.18
C ASP A 178 -18.34 -1.73 22.91
N ARG A 179 -18.19 -1.04 21.77
CA ARG A 179 -17.74 -1.61 20.51
C ARG A 179 -16.33 -1.16 20.13
N ALA A 180 -15.58 -0.53 21.03
CA ALA A 180 -14.22 -0.11 20.74
C ALA A 180 -13.34 -1.34 20.44
N PHE A 181 -12.36 -1.18 19.55
CA PHE A 181 -11.36 -2.23 19.36
C PHE A 181 -10.55 -2.39 20.65
N ASP A 182 -10.64 -3.56 21.28
CA ASP A 182 -10.03 -3.88 22.57
C ASP A 182 -9.14 -5.13 22.51
N ARG A 183 -8.87 -5.62 21.29
CA ARG A 183 -8.01 -6.78 21.07
C ARG A 183 -6.55 -6.35 21.07
N ALA A 184 -5.73 -7.10 21.80
CA ALA A 184 -4.29 -6.96 21.69
C ALA A 184 -3.80 -7.34 20.29
N ASP A 185 -2.66 -6.78 19.90
CA ASP A 185 -1.98 -7.14 18.67
C ASP A 185 -1.66 -8.64 18.64
N THR A 186 -1.64 -9.19 17.42
CA THR A 186 -1.29 -10.59 17.20
C THR A 186 0.23 -10.72 17.23
N GLU A 187 0.75 -11.61 18.07
CA GLU A 187 2.19 -11.89 18.12
C GLU A 187 2.70 -12.44 16.77
N PRO A 188 3.96 -12.18 16.38
CA PRO A 188 4.51 -12.60 15.08
C PRO A 188 4.39 -14.09 14.78
N GLU A 189 4.43 -14.94 15.81
CA GLU A 189 4.28 -16.40 15.69
C GLU A 189 2.88 -16.81 15.18
N PHE A 190 1.88 -15.93 15.33
CA PHE A 190 0.49 -16.17 14.95
C PHE A 190 0.02 -15.29 13.79
N ASP A 191 0.84 -14.38 13.25
CA ASP A 191 0.45 -13.54 12.12
C ASP A 191 0.35 -14.37 10.83
N GLU A 192 -0.88 -14.58 10.34
CA GLU A 192 -1.14 -15.37 9.14
C GLU A 192 -1.05 -14.56 7.83
N ARG A 193 -0.92 -13.23 7.92
CA ARG A 193 -0.88 -12.31 6.77
C ARG A 193 0.56 -11.92 6.42
N ILE A 194 1.37 -11.59 7.42
CA ILE A 194 2.79 -11.25 7.27
C ILE A 194 3.61 -12.27 8.07
N GLN A 195 4.12 -13.30 7.38
CA GLN A 195 4.80 -14.43 8.01
C GLN A 195 6.31 -14.20 8.05
N ASN A 196 6.81 -13.72 9.18
CA ASN A 196 8.26 -13.67 9.42
C ASN A 196 8.78 -15.06 9.81
N LEU A 197 9.64 -15.63 8.97
CA LEU A 197 10.11 -17.01 9.09
C LEU A 197 11.07 -17.25 10.26
N ALA A 198 11.48 -16.19 10.96
CA ALA A 198 12.16 -16.32 12.25
C ALA A 198 11.21 -16.77 13.39
N PHE A 199 9.88 -16.61 13.22
CA PHE A 199 8.88 -16.84 14.26
C PHE A 199 7.87 -17.93 13.90
N ARG A 200 7.66 -18.21 12.61
CA ARG A 200 6.70 -19.23 12.16
C ARG A 200 7.08 -19.85 10.83
N GLU A 201 6.51 -21.02 10.55
CA GLU A 201 6.64 -21.68 9.25
C GLU A 201 5.85 -20.94 8.16
N ASP A 202 6.33 -21.04 6.92
CA ASP A 202 5.61 -20.56 5.73
C ASP A 202 4.38 -21.45 5.48
N THR A 203 3.21 -20.83 5.48
CA THR A 203 1.91 -21.50 5.25
C THR A 203 1.11 -20.86 4.12
N ILE A 204 1.68 -19.91 3.37
CA ILE A 204 0.94 -19.11 2.38
C ILE A 204 0.75 -19.85 1.05
N ASN A 205 1.78 -20.59 0.63
CA ASN A 205 1.83 -21.28 -0.68
C ASN A 205 1.66 -22.80 -0.58
N ASN A 206 1.24 -23.30 0.59
CA ASN A 206 1.04 -24.73 0.91
C ASN A 206 -0.37 -25.21 0.59
#